data_AF-A0A2V5JJ38-F1
#
_entry.id   AF-A0A2V5JJ38-F1
#
_cell.length_a   1.000
_cell.length_b   1.000
_cell.length_c   1.000
_cell.angle_alpha   90.00
_cell.angle_beta   90.00
_cell.angle_gamma   90.00
#
_symmetry.space_group_name_H-M   'P 1'
#
loop_
_entity.id
_entity.type
_entity.pdbx_description
1 polymer ?
#
loop_
_entity_poly.entity_id
_entity_poly.type
_entity_poly.pdbx_seq_one_letter_code
_entity_poly.pdbx_strand_id
1 'polypeptide(L)'
;MKNMQTTERYTLADLEKWSEVASDIDPPIRLGVFGDPVAYSLSPQMQNAALRACEIKAQYARFHIRANELRSALLFLRKLDFVGINLTVPHKIAASTQIDEADESATRAGAVNTIRVRDEKLIASNTDGEGFLRAIRTEFSIDLRDLRVMIIGAGGGTGRAIAWQCGLENCERLVLVNRTLEKANALTEQLRPLFSGPRVLGPSARIEAVAWDESAMRTQLADIDLIVNATPLGMNPSNPTPIPARLIAPHHIVFDCVYEPSKTALLRAAEEAGARGANGLSMLLYQGALSFSIWFNREAPIEAMRQAL
;
A
#
# COMPACT_ATOMS: atom_id res chain seq x y z
N MET A 1 8.26 -25.42 23.21
CA MET A 1 7.95 -24.00 22.92
C MET A 1 6.84 -23.99 21.88
N LYS A 2 5.61 -23.63 22.26
CA LYS A 2 4.48 -23.59 21.33
C LYS A 2 4.73 -22.45 20.33
N ASN A 3 4.70 -22.77 19.03
CA ASN A 3 4.67 -21.80 17.96
C ASN A 3 3.47 -20.86 18.17
N MET A 4 3.73 -19.63 18.64
CA MET A 4 2.75 -18.55 18.70
C MET A 4 2.51 -18.05 17.26
N GLN A 5 1.72 -18.80 16.50
CA GLN A 5 1.02 -18.23 15.35
C GLN A 5 -0.02 -17.27 15.93
N THR A 6 0.25 -15.97 15.90
CA THR A 6 -0.69 -14.93 16.31
C THR A 6 -1.83 -14.86 15.27
N THR A 7 -2.77 -15.78 15.37
CA THR A 7 -4.12 -15.67 14.78
C THR A 7 -5.00 -14.69 15.55
N GLU A 8 -4.53 -14.22 16.72
CA GLU A 8 -5.21 -13.23 17.53
C GLU A 8 -5.30 -11.89 16.80
N ARG A 9 -6.52 -11.34 16.82
CA ARG A 9 -6.85 -10.00 16.34
C ARG A 9 -7.45 -9.27 17.52
N TYR A 10 -6.87 -8.14 17.86
CA TYR A 10 -7.40 -7.27 18.88
C TYR A 10 -8.41 -6.31 18.27
N THR A 11 -9.27 -5.74 19.09
CA THR A 11 -10.35 -4.83 18.70
C THR A 11 -10.20 -3.51 19.45
N LEU A 12 -11.08 -2.54 19.18
CA LEU A 12 -11.13 -1.31 19.98
C LEU A 12 -11.39 -1.61 21.48
N ALA A 13 -12.27 -2.58 21.77
CA ALA A 13 -12.59 -2.96 23.16
C ALA A 13 -11.37 -3.53 23.91
N ASP A 14 -10.46 -4.20 23.19
CA ASP A 14 -9.21 -4.68 23.76
C ASP A 14 -8.24 -3.52 24.05
N LEU A 15 -8.18 -2.52 23.17
CA LEU A 15 -7.39 -1.29 23.40
C LEU A 15 -7.91 -0.48 24.60
N GLU A 16 -9.22 -0.46 24.82
CA GLU A 16 -9.83 0.20 25.99
C GLU A 16 -9.38 -0.45 27.31
N LYS A 17 -9.07 -1.75 27.29
CA LYS A 17 -8.62 -2.54 28.45
C LYS A 17 -7.19 -3.04 28.28
N TRP A 18 -6.37 -2.30 27.54
CA TRP A 18 -5.08 -2.79 27.08
C TRP A 18 -4.14 -3.25 28.20
N SER A 19 -4.17 -2.57 29.35
CA SER A 19 -3.38 -2.95 30.52
C SER A 19 -3.71 -4.34 31.06
N GLU A 20 -4.98 -4.77 30.96
CA GLU A 20 -5.44 -6.10 31.37
C GLU A 20 -5.18 -7.13 30.27
N VAL A 21 -5.45 -6.78 29.02
CA VAL A 21 -5.29 -7.68 27.86
C VAL A 21 -3.81 -8.01 27.60
N ALA A 22 -2.93 -7.03 27.75
CA ALA A 22 -1.52 -7.17 27.43
C ALA A 22 -0.62 -7.48 28.65
N SER A 23 -1.18 -7.67 29.86
CA SER A 23 -0.39 -7.83 31.10
C SER A 23 0.59 -8.99 31.04
N ASP A 24 0.17 -10.08 30.40
CA ASP A 24 0.92 -11.35 30.38
C ASP A 24 1.66 -11.56 29.04
N ILE A 25 1.64 -10.56 28.16
CA ILE A 25 2.24 -10.64 26.84
C ILE A 25 3.71 -10.19 26.92
N ASP A 26 4.62 -11.16 26.84
CA ASP A 26 6.07 -10.93 26.77
C ASP A 26 6.67 -11.54 25.48
N PRO A 27 7.35 -10.76 24.62
CA PRO A 27 7.56 -9.30 24.70
C PRO A 27 6.27 -8.50 24.46
N PRO A 28 6.14 -7.25 24.95
CA PRO A 28 4.91 -6.48 24.84
C PRO A 28 4.56 -6.14 23.39
N ILE A 29 3.27 -6.09 23.06
CA ILE A 29 2.81 -5.59 21.77
C ILE A 29 2.91 -4.05 21.78
N ARG A 30 3.81 -3.52 20.96
CA ARG A 30 4.02 -2.07 20.78
C ARG A 30 3.85 -1.61 19.34
N LEU A 31 3.55 -2.53 18.44
CA LEU A 31 3.37 -2.29 17.02
C LEU A 31 2.16 -3.06 16.50
N GLY A 32 1.64 -2.66 15.34
CA GLY A 32 0.60 -3.43 14.69
C GLY A 32 0.07 -2.82 13.40
N VAL A 33 -1.03 -3.39 12.93
CA VAL A 33 -1.78 -2.91 11.77
C VAL A 33 -3.25 -2.72 12.11
N PHE A 34 -3.81 -1.56 11.77
CA PHE A 34 -5.25 -1.28 11.84
C PHE A 34 -5.88 -1.50 10.47
N GLY A 35 -6.97 -2.27 10.42
CA GLY A 35 -7.71 -2.50 9.18
C GLY A 35 -9.09 -3.11 9.40
N ASP A 36 -9.91 -3.06 8.35
CA ASP A 36 -11.22 -3.69 8.28
C ASP A 36 -11.54 -4.10 6.82
N PRO A 37 -11.34 -5.39 6.45
CA PRO A 37 -10.81 -6.48 7.26
C PRO A 37 -9.28 -6.44 7.39
N VAL A 38 -8.74 -7.02 8.47
CA VAL A 38 -7.27 -7.12 8.72
C VAL A 38 -6.75 -8.55 8.81
N ALA A 39 -7.66 -9.53 8.85
CA ALA A 39 -7.41 -10.93 9.12
C ALA A 39 -6.24 -11.55 8.33
N TYR A 40 -6.16 -11.21 7.05
CA TYR A 40 -5.24 -11.80 6.08
C TYR A 40 -3.96 -10.98 5.88
N SER A 41 -3.76 -9.91 6.67
CA SER A 41 -2.54 -9.12 6.56
C SER A 41 -1.32 -9.98 6.89
N LEU A 42 -0.32 -10.01 6.02
CA LEU A 42 0.96 -10.68 6.26
C LEU A 42 1.99 -9.77 6.96
N SER A 43 1.61 -8.52 7.30
CA SER A 43 2.49 -7.58 8.00
C SER A 43 3.03 -8.11 9.33
N PRO A 44 2.23 -8.79 10.18
CA PRO A 44 2.75 -9.36 11.42
C PRO A 44 3.87 -10.37 11.21
N GLN A 45 3.81 -11.20 10.16
CA GLN A 45 4.83 -12.20 9.88
C GLN A 45 6.18 -11.55 9.64
N MET A 46 6.24 -10.61 8.67
CA MET A 46 7.48 -9.92 8.33
C MET A 46 7.98 -8.99 9.45
N GLN A 47 7.08 -8.26 10.13
CA GLN A 47 7.49 -7.30 11.15
C GLN A 47 7.99 -8.00 12.41
N ASN A 48 7.34 -9.08 12.86
CA ASN A 48 7.85 -9.86 13.98
C ASN A 48 9.18 -10.56 13.63
N ALA A 49 9.40 -10.95 12.37
CA ALA A 49 10.70 -11.45 11.93
C ALA A 49 11.78 -10.37 12.02
N ALA A 50 11.48 -9.13 11.61
CA ALA A 50 12.39 -8.00 11.76
C ALA A 50 12.73 -7.71 13.23
N LEU A 51 11.72 -7.66 14.11
CA LEU A 51 11.90 -7.43 15.54
C LEU A 51 12.82 -8.49 16.17
N ARG A 52 12.61 -9.77 15.85
CA ARG A 52 13.49 -10.87 16.31
C ARG A 52 14.91 -10.75 15.78
N ALA A 53 15.09 -10.50 14.48
CA ALA A 53 16.41 -10.36 13.86
C ALA A 53 17.20 -9.17 14.42
N CYS A 54 16.50 -8.16 14.93
CA CYS A 54 17.08 -6.95 15.53
C CYS A 54 17.14 -6.98 17.06
N GLU A 55 16.75 -8.10 17.68
CA GLU A 55 16.65 -8.31 19.14
C GLU A 55 15.79 -7.27 19.88
N ILE A 56 14.81 -6.68 19.18
CA ILE A 56 13.89 -5.70 19.75
C ILE A 56 12.81 -6.43 20.54
N LYS A 57 12.71 -6.14 21.84
CA LYS A 57 11.71 -6.71 22.75
C LYS A 57 10.33 -6.06 22.56
N ALA A 58 9.73 -6.30 21.40
CA ALA A 58 8.36 -5.91 21.10
C ALA A 58 7.68 -6.95 20.18
N GLN A 59 6.35 -6.91 20.11
CA GLN A 59 5.54 -7.66 19.15
C GLN A 59 4.74 -6.74 18.24
N TYR A 60 4.42 -7.26 17.05
CA TYR A 60 3.54 -6.66 16.07
C TYR A 60 2.24 -7.47 15.94
N ALA A 61 1.09 -6.84 16.10
CA ALA A 61 -0.22 -7.52 16.08
C ALA A 61 -1.21 -6.95 15.06
N ARG A 62 -2.32 -7.68 14.84
CA ARG A 62 -3.45 -7.22 14.03
C ARG A 62 -4.50 -6.59 14.94
N PHE A 63 -5.02 -5.43 14.54
CA PHE A 63 -6.15 -4.80 15.21
C PHE A 63 -7.28 -4.58 14.20
N HIS A 64 -8.40 -5.22 14.44
CA HIS A 64 -9.62 -5.03 13.68
C HIS A 64 -10.32 -3.78 14.21
N ILE A 65 -10.13 -2.68 13.50
CA ILE A 65 -10.70 -1.37 13.84
C ILE A 65 -11.62 -0.97 12.69
N ARG A 66 -12.90 -0.72 12.96
CA ARG A 66 -13.87 -0.27 11.95
C ARG A 66 -13.65 1.20 11.59
N ALA A 67 -14.17 1.63 10.45
CA ALA A 67 -13.98 3.01 9.96
C ALA A 67 -14.43 4.09 10.98
N ASN A 68 -15.54 3.85 11.70
CA ASN A 68 -16.06 4.74 12.73
C ASN A 68 -15.31 4.67 14.07
N GLU A 69 -14.44 3.68 14.26
CA GLU A 69 -13.67 3.44 15.48
C GLU A 69 -12.25 4.04 15.42
N LEU A 70 -11.78 4.41 14.21
CA LEU A 70 -10.42 4.88 13.97
C LEU A 70 -9.99 6.00 14.92
N ARG A 71 -10.86 7.00 15.12
CA ARG A 71 -10.55 8.15 15.99
C ARG A 71 -10.28 7.71 17.43
N SER A 72 -11.12 6.84 17.98
CA SER A 72 -10.94 6.31 19.32
C SER A 72 -9.68 5.47 19.42
N ALA A 73 -9.43 4.60 18.43
CA ALA A 73 -8.22 3.77 18.41
C ALA A 73 -6.94 4.61 18.38
N LEU A 74 -6.88 5.66 17.56
CA LEU A 74 -5.74 6.59 17.50
C LEU A 74 -5.54 7.35 18.82
N LEU A 75 -6.61 7.68 19.56
CA LEU A 75 -6.48 8.28 20.89
C LEU A 75 -5.84 7.33 21.90
N PHE A 76 -6.14 6.03 21.84
CA PHE A 76 -5.50 5.04 22.70
C PHE A 76 -4.02 4.86 22.37
N LEU A 77 -3.63 4.88 21.09
CA LEU A 77 -2.22 4.80 20.71
C LEU A 77 -1.36 5.90 21.36
N ARG A 78 -1.91 7.08 21.61
CA ARG A 78 -1.20 8.19 22.28
C ARG A 78 -0.92 7.91 23.75
N LYS A 79 -1.84 7.23 24.42
CA LYS A 79 -1.83 6.98 25.88
C LYS A 79 -1.16 5.68 26.27
N LEU A 80 -1.09 4.75 25.33
CA LEU A 80 -0.49 3.44 25.50
C LEU A 80 0.95 3.46 25.00
N ASP A 81 1.74 2.48 25.44
CA ASP A 81 3.17 2.36 25.13
C ASP A 81 3.43 1.78 23.72
N PHE A 82 2.71 2.30 22.72
CA PHE A 82 2.92 1.95 21.32
C PHE A 82 4.08 2.74 20.73
N VAL A 83 4.89 2.08 19.90
CA VAL A 83 5.91 2.70 19.06
C VAL A 83 5.29 3.21 17.75
N GLY A 84 4.29 2.51 17.22
CA GLY A 84 3.67 2.86 15.96
C GLY A 84 2.63 1.88 15.47
N ILE A 85 1.95 2.25 14.39
CA ILE A 85 0.95 1.40 13.73
C ILE A 85 1.03 1.59 12.21
N ASN A 86 0.79 0.53 11.45
CA ASN A 86 0.39 0.66 10.06
C ASN A 86 -1.11 0.82 9.93
N LEU A 87 -1.54 1.56 8.91
CA LEU A 87 -2.93 1.67 8.52
C LEU A 87 -3.14 1.02 7.16
N THR A 88 -4.16 0.16 7.06
CA THR A 88 -4.64 -0.38 5.79
C THR A 88 -6.08 0.04 5.52
N VAL A 89 -6.69 -0.47 4.46
CA VAL A 89 -8.09 -0.22 4.12
C VAL A 89 -8.99 -0.43 5.36
N PRO A 90 -9.92 0.49 5.67
CA PRO A 90 -10.28 1.73 4.96
C PRO A 90 -9.60 3.01 5.49
N HIS A 91 -8.63 2.90 6.39
CA HIS A 91 -8.19 3.99 7.28
C HIS A 91 -7.25 5.01 6.65
N LYS A 92 -6.56 4.66 5.56
CA LYS A 92 -5.42 5.45 5.05
C LYS A 92 -5.75 6.92 4.77
N ILE A 93 -6.91 7.19 4.18
CA ILE A 93 -7.32 8.57 3.87
C ILE A 93 -7.86 9.26 5.12
N ALA A 94 -8.73 8.56 5.88
CA ALA A 94 -9.42 9.12 7.04
C ALA A 94 -8.49 9.54 8.18
N ALA A 95 -7.34 8.86 8.34
CA ALA A 95 -6.37 9.19 9.37
C ALA A 95 -5.70 10.56 9.17
N SER A 96 -5.65 11.09 7.95
CA SER A 96 -4.95 12.35 7.64
C SER A 96 -5.50 13.56 8.42
N THR A 97 -6.75 13.51 8.89
CA THR A 97 -7.38 14.59 9.68
C THR A 97 -7.24 14.39 11.20
N GLN A 98 -6.55 13.32 11.62
CA GLN A 98 -6.48 12.89 13.03
C GLN A 98 -5.02 12.73 13.53
N ILE A 99 -4.05 13.08 12.67
CA ILE A 99 -2.62 13.06 12.96
C ILE A 99 -2.14 14.44 13.44
N ASP A 100 -1.04 14.49 14.17
CA ASP A 100 -0.49 15.75 14.69
C ASP A 100 0.55 16.33 13.73
N GLU A 101 1.38 15.47 13.15
CA GLU A 101 2.43 15.84 12.18
C GLU A 101 2.39 14.84 11.02
N ALA A 102 2.60 15.31 9.79
CA ALA A 102 2.72 14.48 8.60
C ALA A 102 3.98 14.88 7.84
N ASP A 103 4.76 13.87 7.42
CA ASP A 103 5.86 14.13 6.51
C ASP A 103 5.36 14.39 5.08
N GLU A 104 6.30 14.79 4.22
CA GLU A 104 6.00 15.12 2.83
C GLU A 104 5.37 13.96 2.05
N SER A 105 5.72 12.70 2.37
CA SER A 105 5.15 11.52 1.71
C SER A 105 3.66 11.36 2.02
N ALA A 106 3.26 11.51 3.29
CA ALA A 106 1.87 11.45 3.70
C ALA A 106 1.07 12.66 3.20
N THR A 107 1.63 13.87 3.30
CA THR A 107 0.97 15.10 2.87
C THR A 107 0.69 15.08 1.37
N ARG A 108 1.68 14.73 0.54
CA ARG A 108 1.51 14.66 -0.92
C ARG A 108 0.50 13.59 -1.30
N ALA A 109 0.66 12.36 -0.81
CA ALA A 109 -0.26 11.26 -1.11
C ALA A 109 -1.71 11.56 -0.67
N GLY A 110 -1.90 12.37 0.38
CA GLY A 110 -3.19 12.56 1.05
C GLY A 110 -3.70 11.24 1.66
N ALA A 111 -2.76 10.40 2.09
CA ALA A 111 -3.02 9.08 2.64
C ALA A 111 -1.87 8.70 3.58
N VAL A 112 -2.21 8.12 4.74
CA VAL A 112 -1.28 7.67 5.77
C VAL A 112 -1.32 6.16 5.85
N ASN A 113 -0.20 5.47 5.72
CA ASN A 113 -0.12 4.01 5.97
C ASN A 113 0.79 3.66 7.16
N THR A 114 1.53 4.63 7.70
CA THR A 114 2.51 4.43 8.77
C THR A 114 2.38 5.58 9.75
N ILE A 115 2.22 5.24 11.03
CA ILE A 115 2.22 6.19 12.13
C ILE A 115 3.33 5.78 13.09
N ARG A 116 4.14 6.75 13.50
CA ARG A 116 5.05 6.67 14.62
C ARG A 116 4.47 7.46 15.78
N VAL A 117 4.51 6.88 16.97
CA VAL A 117 4.14 7.58 18.20
C VAL A 117 5.43 8.12 18.85
N ARG A 118 5.45 9.41 19.16
CA ARG A 118 6.57 10.06 19.88
C ARG A 118 6.02 11.17 20.76
N ASP A 119 6.31 11.13 22.05
CA ASP A 119 5.83 12.14 23.02
C ASP A 119 4.32 12.38 22.91
N GLU A 120 3.55 11.28 22.87
CA GLU A 120 2.08 11.27 22.68
C GLU A 120 1.56 11.86 21.35
N LYS A 121 2.46 12.25 20.44
CA LYS A 121 2.12 12.73 19.09
C LYS A 121 2.14 11.61 18.06
N LEU A 122 1.20 11.68 17.13
CA LEU A 122 1.09 10.82 15.96
C LEU A 122 1.77 11.49 14.76
N ILE A 123 2.93 10.96 14.40
CA ILE A 123 3.71 11.40 13.25
C ILE A 123 3.45 10.45 12.09
N ALA A 124 2.90 10.96 11.00
CA ALA A 124 2.37 10.20 9.89
C ALA A 124 3.30 10.21 8.66
N SER A 125 3.39 9.06 8.01
CA SER A 125 4.15 8.83 6.79
C SER A 125 3.34 7.96 5.81
N ASN A 126 3.76 7.97 4.54
CA ASN A 126 3.28 7.03 3.54
C ASN A 126 4.46 6.28 2.91
N THR A 127 4.51 4.98 3.16
CA THR A 127 5.56 4.07 2.65
C THR A 127 5.09 3.23 1.47
N ASP A 128 3.82 3.34 1.04
CA ASP A 128 3.29 2.57 -0.09
C ASP A 128 3.95 3.01 -1.40
N GLY A 129 4.08 4.32 -1.65
CA GLY A 129 4.65 4.85 -2.90
C GLY A 129 6.07 4.36 -3.14
N GLU A 130 6.98 4.63 -2.20
CA GLU A 130 8.36 4.16 -2.26
C GLU A 130 8.44 2.62 -2.22
N GLY A 131 7.56 1.95 -1.47
CA GLY A 131 7.46 0.50 -1.47
C GLY A 131 7.13 -0.08 -2.85
N PHE A 132 6.24 0.57 -3.59
CA PHE A 132 5.91 0.23 -4.97
C PHE A 132 7.07 0.47 -5.93
N LEU A 133 7.78 1.61 -5.82
CA LEU A 133 8.97 1.88 -6.64
C LEU A 133 10.01 0.76 -6.53
N ARG A 134 10.33 0.35 -5.30
CA ARG A 134 11.27 -0.74 -5.04
C ARG A 134 10.76 -2.08 -5.54
N ALA A 135 9.45 -2.32 -5.43
CA ALA A 135 8.81 -3.53 -5.96
C ALA A 135 8.96 -3.63 -7.48
N ILE A 136 8.62 -2.58 -8.24
CA ILE A 136 8.77 -2.56 -9.70
C ILE A 136 10.20 -2.85 -10.13
N ARG A 137 11.18 -2.20 -9.47
CA ARG A 137 12.60 -2.44 -9.76
C ARG A 137 13.02 -3.88 -9.47
N THR A 138 12.55 -4.45 -8.37
CA THR A 138 12.88 -5.82 -7.94
C THR A 138 12.26 -6.88 -8.85
N GLU A 139 10.97 -6.75 -9.16
CA GLU A 139 10.22 -7.75 -9.92
C GLU A 139 10.57 -7.71 -11.41
N PHE A 140 10.80 -6.50 -11.94
CA PHE A 140 10.89 -6.32 -13.38
C PHE A 140 12.25 -5.85 -13.88
N SER A 141 13.18 -5.47 -12.99
CA SER A 141 14.48 -4.89 -13.37
C SER A 141 14.34 -3.67 -14.29
N ILE A 142 13.29 -2.88 -14.07
CA ILE A 142 12.97 -1.66 -14.83
C ILE A 142 12.77 -0.50 -13.86
N ASP A 143 13.23 0.69 -14.25
CA ASP A 143 13.01 1.90 -13.48
C ASP A 143 11.66 2.53 -13.84
N LEU A 144 10.88 2.90 -12.81
CA LEU A 144 9.51 3.43 -12.97
C LEU A 144 9.45 4.67 -13.86
N ARG A 145 10.53 5.46 -13.89
CA ARG A 145 10.66 6.68 -14.69
C ARG A 145 10.55 6.44 -16.21
N ASP A 146 10.80 5.21 -16.67
CA ASP A 146 10.83 4.85 -18.10
C ASP A 146 9.56 4.11 -18.53
N LEU A 147 8.56 4.02 -17.65
CA LEU A 147 7.31 3.31 -17.91
C LEU A 147 6.16 4.27 -18.19
N ARG A 148 5.27 3.84 -19.09
CA ARG A 148 3.93 4.38 -19.26
C ARG A 148 2.98 3.56 -18.39
N VAL A 149 2.42 4.18 -17.36
CA VAL A 149 1.73 3.48 -16.26
C VAL A 149 0.24 3.73 -16.30
N MET A 150 -0.57 2.67 -16.22
CA MET A 150 -2.00 2.73 -15.95
C MET A 150 -2.28 2.25 -14.53
N ILE A 151 -2.94 3.06 -13.70
CA ILE A 151 -3.35 2.68 -12.34
C ILE A 151 -4.87 2.53 -12.31
N ILE A 152 -5.34 1.31 -12.04
CA ILE A 152 -6.74 1.02 -11.80
C ILE A 152 -7.00 1.10 -10.30
N GLY A 153 -7.90 2.00 -9.88
CA GLY A 153 -8.17 2.26 -8.46
C GLY A 153 -7.48 3.48 -7.88
N ALA A 154 -7.26 4.53 -8.67
CA ALA A 154 -6.54 5.73 -8.24
C ALA A 154 -7.21 6.54 -7.10
N GLY A 155 -8.49 6.27 -6.79
CA GLY A 155 -9.23 7.00 -5.75
C GLY A 155 -8.99 6.52 -4.30
N GLY A 156 -8.35 5.37 -4.11
CA GLY A 156 -8.04 4.81 -2.77
C GLY A 156 -6.65 5.21 -2.27
N GLY A 157 -6.37 4.97 -0.98
CA GLY A 157 -5.09 5.35 -0.37
C GLY A 157 -3.86 4.77 -1.08
N THR A 158 -3.92 3.48 -1.45
CA THR A 158 -2.84 2.81 -2.19
C THR A 158 -2.66 3.40 -3.59
N GLY A 159 -3.75 3.51 -4.38
CA GLY A 159 -3.68 4.06 -5.74
C GLY A 159 -3.19 5.50 -5.78
N ARG A 160 -3.60 6.34 -4.80
CA ARG A 160 -3.11 7.72 -4.64
C ARG A 160 -1.61 7.77 -4.36
N ALA A 161 -1.12 6.93 -3.45
CA ALA A 161 0.31 6.87 -3.11
C ALA A 161 1.16 6.43 -4.30
N ILE A 162 0.72 5.41 -5.04
CA ILE A 162 1.39 4.94 -6.27
C ILE A 162 1.39 6.04 -7.33
N ALA A 163 0.26 6.71 -7.57
CA ALA A 163 0.17 7.80 -8.55
C ALA A 163 1.11 8.97 -8.22
N TRP A 164 1.21 9.33 -6.93
CA TRP A 164 2.17 10.33 -6.48
C TRP A 164 3.61 9.89 -6.70
N GLN A 165 3.96 8.65 -6.38
CA GLN A 165 5.31 8.13 -6.66
C GLN A 165 5.62 8.19 -8.17
N CYS A 166 4.69 7.77 -9.03
CA CYS A 166 4.86 7.87 -10.49
C CYS A 166 5.13 9.32 -10.94
N GLY A 167 4.44 10.29 -10.35
CA GLY A 167 4.67 11.71 -10.61
C GLY A 167 6.05 12.19 -10.13
N LEU A 168 6.48 11.79 -8.94
CA LEU A 168 7.80 12.15 -8.39
C LEU A 168 8.96 11.57 -9.20
N GLU A 169 8.81 10.32 -9.65
CA GLU A 169 9.77 9.68 -10.57
C GLU A 169 9.68 10.23 -12.01
N ASN A 170 8.68 11.07 -12.29
CA ASN A 170 8.41 11.64 -13.61
C ASN A 170 8.36 10.55 -14.70
N CYS A 171 7.56 9.51 -14.44
CA CYS A 171 7.30 8.41 -15.38
C CYS A 171 6.82 8.93 -16.74
N GLU A 172 7.03 8.16 -17.80
CA GLU A 172 6.81 8.65 -19.17
C GLU A 172 5.37 9.13 -19.37
N ARG A 173 4.41 8.32 -18.93
CA ARG A 173 2.97 8.59 -18.97
C ARG A 173 2.29 8.01 -17.73
N LEU A 174 1.23 8.66 -17.26
CA LEU A 174 0.38 8.18 -16.17
C LEU A 174 -1.11 8.27 -16.54
N VAL A 175 -1.80 7.13 -16.59
CA VAL A 175 -3.24 7.04 -16.81
C VAL A 175 -3.91 6.56 -15.52
N LEU A 176 -4.83 7.38 -14.99
CA LEU A 176 -5.56 7.09 -13.77
C LEU A 176 -6.97 6.61 -14.09
N VAL A 177 -7.26 5.35 -13.79
CA VAL A 177 -8.57 4.74 -13.98
C VAL A 177 -9.27 4.64 -12.63
N ASN A 178 -10.51 5.14 -12.55
CA ASN A 178 -11.30 5.03 -11.32
C ASN A 178 -12.81 4.99 -11.58
N ARG A 179 -13.55 4.30 -10.71
CA ARG A 179 -15.01 4.18 -10.81
C ARG A 179 -15.71 5.53 -10.70
N THR A 180 -15.21 6.39 -9.82
CA THR A 180 -15.64 7.78 -9.69
C THR A 180 -14.60 8.63 -10.42
N LEU A 181 -14.89 9.02 -11.66
CA LEU A 181 -13.96 9.73 -12.54
C LEU A 181 -13.46 11.05 -11.92
N GLU A 182 -14.33 11.74 -11.19
CA GLU A 182 -14.04 13.02 -10.53
C GLU A 182 -12.86 12.90 -9.55
N LYS A 183 -12.73 11.75 -8.87
CA LYS A 183 -11.60 11.49 -7.97
C LYS A 183 -10.27 11.35 -8.73
N ALA A 184 -10.30 10.73 -9.91
CA ALA A 184 -9.11 10.60 -10.77
C ALA A 184 -8.74 11.93 -11.43
N ASN A 185 -9.74 12.72 -11.85
CA ASN A 185 -9.53 14.08 -12.35
C ASN A 185 -8.89 14.98 -11.29
N ALA A 186 -9.43 14.99 -10.07
CA ALA A 186 -8.86 15.78 -8.98
C ALA A 186 -7.41 15.41 -8.67
N LEU A 187 -7.07 14.12 -8.72
CA LEU A 187 -5.69 13.66 -8.54
C LEU A 187 -4.80 14.04 -9.74
N THR A 188 -5.33 13.99 -10.96
CA THR A 188 -4.61 14.42 -12.17
C THR A 188 -4.22 15.89 -12.09
N GLU A 189 -5.12 16.77 -11.66
CA GLU A 189 -4.81 18.20 -11.49
C GLU A 189 -3.73 18.44 -10.43
N GLN A 190 -3.73 17.67 -9.34
CA GLN A 190 -2.68 17.74 -8.30
C GLN A 190 -1.31 17.34 -8.85
N LEU A 191 -1.26 16.35 -9.74
CA LEU A 191 -0.02 15.79 -10.28
C LEU A 191 0.48 16.51 -11.54
N ARG A 192 -0.39 17.24 -12.26
CA ARG A 192 -0.08 17.94 -13.52
C ARG A 192 1.23 18.76 -13.49
N PRO A 193 1.57 19.49 -12.41
CA PRO A 193 2.85 20.21 -12.33
C PRO A 193 4.09 19.32 -12.47
N LEU A 194 4.03 18.07 -11.99
CA LEU A 194 5.15 17.11 -12.07
C LEU A 194 5.41 16.58 -13.48
N PHE A 195 4.40 16.68 -14.37
CA PHE A 195 4.49 16.23 -15.76
C PHE A 195 4.83 17.36 -16.75
N SER A 196 5.03 18.59 -16.26
CA SER A 196 5.27 19.80 -17.07
C SER A 196 6.74 20.00 -17.51
N GLY A 197 7.58 18.96 -17.40
CA GLY A 197 9.04 19.01 -17.63
C GLY A 197 9.51 18.72 -19.07
N PRO A 198 10.83 18.63 -19.30
CA PRO A 198 11.49 18.70 -20.62
C PRO A 198 11.32 17.45 -21.51
N ARG A 199 10.45 16.50 -21.15
CA ARG A 199 10.19 15.33 -22.01
C ARG A 199 9.40 15.79 -23.24
N VAL A 200 9.77 15.24 -24.39
CA VAL A 200 9.16 15.58 -25.68
C VAL A 200 7.64 15.38 -25.60
N LEU A 201 6.88 16.39 -26.03
CA LEU A 201 5.43 16.30 -26.15
C LEU A 201 5.11 15.29 -27.26
N GLY A 202 4.47 14.18 -26.89
CA GLY A 202 3.89 13.22 -27.82
C GLY A 202 2.42 13.57 -28.16
N PRO A 203 1.78 12.79 -29.05
CA PRO A 203 0.37 12.99 -29.41
C PRO A 203 -0.59 12.75 -28.24
N SER A 204 -0.16 11.97 -27.24
CA SER A 204 -0.97 11.57 -26.09
C SER A 204 -0.55 12.36 -24.83
N ALA A 205 -1.50 12.83 -24.03
CA ALA A 205 -1.24 13.68 -22.85
C ALA A 205 -0.50 12.91 -21.74
N ARG A 206 0.66 13.37 -21.26
CA ARG A 206 1.48 12.60 -20.30
C ARG A 206 0.78 12.20 -18.99
N ILE A 207 -0.25 12.92 -18.57
CA ILE A 207 -1.13 12.50 -17.48
C ILE A 207 -2.58 12.65 -17.88
N GLU A 208 -3.39 11.63 -17.62
CA GLU A 208 -4.80 11.58 -17.99
C GLU A 208 -5.60 10.76 -16.98
N ALA A 209 -6.85 11.16 -16.76
CA ALA A 209 -7.82 10.37 -16.00
C ALA A 209 -8.91 9.86 -16.93
N VAL A 210 -9.27 8.60 -16.79
CA VAL A 210 -10.32 7.96 -17.58
C VAL A 210 -11.31 7.22 -16.68
N ALA A 211 -12.55 7.14 -17.15
CA ALA A 211 -13.57 6.38 -16.46
C ALA A 211 -13.20 4.88 -16.46
N TRP A 212 -13.66 4.17 -15.44
CA TRP A 212 -13.46 2.72 -15.36
C TRP A 212 -14.46 1.99 -16.25
N ASP A 213 -14.28 2.16 -17.55
CA ASP A 213 -15.03 1.50 -18.60
C ASP A 213 -14.07 0.91 -19.65
N GLU A 214 -14.51 -0.16 -20.30
CA GLU A 214 -13.66 -0.90 -21.23
C GLU A 214 -13.21 -0.05 -22.42
N SER A 215 -14.10 0.79 -22.96
CA SER A 215 -13.80 1.58 -24.15
C SER A 215 -12.73 2.62 -23.86
N ALA A 216 -12.85 3.34 -22.75
CA ALA A 216 -11.87 4.34 -22.34
C ALA A 216 -10.55 3.72 -21.89
N MET A 217 -10.55 2.54 -21.27
CA MET A 217 -9.29 1.84 -21.00
C MET A 217 -8.63 1.37 -22.30
N ARG A 218 -9.39 0.78 -23.22
CA ARG A 218 -8.88 0.23 -24.49
C ARG A 218 -8.14 1.26 -25.33
N THR A 219 -8.62 2.51 -25.39
CA THR A 219 -7.97 3.58 -26.17
C THR A 219 -6.62 4.00 -25.59
N GLN A 220 -6.38 3.73 -24.31
CA GLN A 220 -5.17 4.11 -23.61
C GLN A 220 -4.09 3.02 -23.66
N LEU A 221 -4.49 1.74 -23.67
CA LEU A 221 -3.59 0.60 -23.49
C LEU A 221 -2.51 0.45 -24.56
N ALA A 222 -2.74 0.92 -25.79
CA ALA A 222 -1.71 0.89 -26.83
C ALA A 222 -0.44 1.66 -26.42
N ASP A 223 -0.59 2.65 -25.54
CA ASP A 223 0.47 3.50 -25.03
C ASP A 223 0.82 3.21 -23.56
N ILE A 224 0.61 1.98 -23.08
CA ILE A 224 0.90 1.58 -21.68
C ILE A 224 1.88 0.41 -21.64
N ASP A 225 2.83 0.48 -20.73
CA ASP A 225 3.76 -0.61 -20.43
C ASP A 225 3.35 -1.34 -19.16
N LEU A 226 2.94 -0.61 -18.12
CA LEU A 226 2.65 -1.16 -16.79
C LEU A 226 1.19 -0.92 -16.40
N ILE A 227 0.45 -2.01 -16.15
CA ILE A 227 -0.91 -1.99 -15.61
C ILE A 227 -0.85 -2.33 -14.12
N VAL A 228 -1.30 -1.43 -13.26
CA VAL A 228 -1.32 -1.58 -11.81
C VAL A 228 -2.76 -1.72 -11.32
N ASN A 229 -3.09 -2.84 -10.66
CA ASN A 229 -4.32 -2.95 -9.89
C ASN A 229 -4.08 -2.48 -8.46
N ALA A 230 -4.66 -1.34 -8.10
CA ALA A 230 -4.65 -0.78 -6.74
C ALA A 230 -6.02 -0.92 -6.05
N THR A 231 -6.87 -1.83 -6.53
CA THR A 231 -8.21 -2.09 -5.98
C THR A 231 -8.24 -3.38 -5.17
N PRO A 232 -9.29 -3.60 -4.36
CA PRO A 232 -9.48 -4.88 -3.68
C PRO A 232 -9.89 -6.04 -4.63
N LEU A 233 -10.19 -5.77 -5.90
CA LEU A 233 -10.56 -6.82 -6.84
C LEU A 233 -9.41 -7.81 -7.02
N GLY A 234 -9.70 -9.10 -6.83
CA GLY A 234 -8.70 -10.16 -6.86
C GLY A 234 -8.50 -10.83 -5.51
N MET A 235 -8.83 -10.14 -4.39
CA MET A 235 -8.80 -10.74 -3.04
C MET A 235 -9.81 -11.89 -2.90
N ASN A 236 -10.96 -11.78 -3.57
CA ASN A 236 -11.90 -12.89 -3.71
C ASN A 236 -11.81 -13.45 -5.13
N PRO A 237 -11.55 -14.76 -5.32
CA PRO A 237 -11.50 -15.39 -6.63
C PRO A 237 -12.76 -15.22 -7.49
N SER A 238 -13.92 -14.94 -6.88
CA SER A 238 -15.17 -14.65 -7.62
C SER A 238 -15.29 -13.21 -8.11
N ASN A 239 -14.35 -12.33 -7.74
CA ASN A 239 -14.35 -10.96 -8.23
C ASN A 239 -14.09 -10.90 -9.74
N PRO A 240 -14.73 -9.96 -10.45
CA PRO A 240 -14.34 -9.67 -11.82
C PRO A 240 -12.89 -9.15 -11.85
N THR A 241 -12.19 -9.39 -12.96
CA THR A 241 -10.88 -8.77 -13.19
C THR A 241 -11.04 -7.26 -13.36
N PRO A 242 -10.07 -6.45 -12.88
CA PRO A 242 -10.17 -4.99 -12.99
C PRO A 242 -10.06 -4.50 -14.44
N ILE A 243 -9.49 -5.32 -15.32
CA ILE A 243 -9.42 -5.11 -16.76
C ILE A 243 -9.82 -6.41 -17.46
N PRO A 244 -10.58 -6.37 -18.58
CA PRO A 244 -10.89 -7.58 -19.34
C PRO A 244 -9.62 -8.26 -19.87
N ALA A 245 -9.50 -9.57 -19.69
CA ALA A 245 -8.32 -10.35 -20.09
C ALA A 245 -7.89 -10.13 -21.56
N ARG A 246 -8.86 -10.03 -22.47
CA ARG A 246 -8.64 -9.78 -23.91
C ARG A 246 -7.96 -8.44 -24.24
N LEU A 247 -7.88 -7.53 -23.28
CA LEU A 247 -7.18 -6.25 -23.44
C LEU A 247 -5.70 -6.34 -23.04
N ILE A 248 -5.28 -7.43 -22.40
CA ILE A 248 -3.89 -7.62 -22.02
C ILE A 248 -3.14 -8.19 -23.23
N ALA A 249 -2.01 -7.57 -23.57
CA ALA A 249 -1.15 -7.96 -24.66
C ALA A 249 0.23 -8.39 -24.13
N PRO A 250 1.02 -9.17 -24.90
CA PRO A 250 2.32 -9.71 -24.44
C PRO A 250 3.34 -8.66 -23.98
N HIS A 251 3.26 -7.44 -24.50
CA HIS A 251 4.19 -6.36 -24.13
C HIS A 251 3.88 -5.72 -22.77
N HIS A 252 2.67 -5.94 -22.22
CA HIS A 252 2.31 -5.39 -20.93
C HIS A 252 3.09 -6.05 -19.80
N ILE A 253 3.27 -5.27 -18.75
CA ILE A 253 3.66 -5.67 -17.41
C ILE A 253 2.46 -5.44 -16.51
N VAL A 254 2.15 -6.41 -15.65
CA VAL A 254 1.01 -6.34 -14.74
C VAL A 254 1.49 -6.44 -13.31
N PHE A 255 1.14 -5.45 -12.50
CA PHE A 255 1.40 -5.46 -11.06
C PHE A 255 0.08 -5.43 -10.30
N ASP A 256 -0.23 -6.50 -9.57
CA ASP A 256 -1.43 -6.58 -8.75
C ASP A 256 -1.08 -6.26 -7.30
N CYS A 257 -1.61 -5.18 -6.71
CA CYS A 257 -1.35 -4.86 -5.30
C CYS A 257 -1.95 -5.91 -4.35
N VAL A 258 -2.86 -6.76 -4.84
CA VAL A 258 -3.32 -7.94 -4.12
C VAL A 258 -2.20 -8.99 -4.08
N TYR A 259 -1.89 -9.48 -2.88
CA TYR A 259 -0.87 -10.51 -2.66
C TYR A 259 -1.44 -11.87 -2.23
N GLU A 260 -2.69 -11.90 -1.77
CA GLU A 260 -3.40 -13.13 -1.38
C GLU A 260 -4.78 -13.11 -2.06
N PRO A 261 -5.10 -14.09 -2.93
CA PRO A 261 -4.27 -15.23 -3.34
C PRO A 261 -3.02 -14.85 -4.13
N SER A 262 -1.98 -15.69 -4.06
CA SER A 262 -0.69 -15.46 -4.73
C SER A 262 -0.80 -15.27 -6.25
N LYS A 263 -1.77 -15.97 -6.88
CA LYS A 263 -2.13 -15.83 -8.29
C LYS A 263 -3.58 -15.36 -8.42
N THR A 264 -3.79 -14.07 -8.67
CA THR A 264 -5.11 -13.49 -8.91
C THR A 264 -5.63 -13.82 -10.32
N ALA A 265 -6.92 -13.57 -10.57
CA ALA A 265 -7.49 -13.72 -11.91
C ALA A 265 -6.82 -12.79 -12.94
N LEU A 266 -6.40 -11.59 -12.50
CA LEU A 266 -5.63 -10.65 -13.32
C LEU A 266 -4.27 -11.23 -13.72
N LEU A 267 -3.53 -11.80 -12.76
CA LEU A 267 -2.21 -12.37 -13.03
C LEU A 267 -2.28 -13.64 -13.87
N ARG A 268 -3.37 -14.43 -13.77
CA ARG A 268 -3.62 -15.54 -14.70
C ARG A 268 -3.84 -15.04 -16.12
N ALA A 269 -4.70 -14.03 -16.29
CA ALA A 269 -4.93 -13.42 -17.59
C ALA A 269 -3.66 -12.81 -18.21
N ALA A 270 -2.79 -12.22 -17.38
CA ALA A 270 -1.49 -11.73 -17.83
C ALA A 270 -0.60 -12.85 -18.37
N GLU A 271 -0.49 -13.95 -17.63
CA GLU A 271 0.29 -15.12 -18.05
C GLU A 271 -0.27 -15.76 -19.34
N GLU A 272 -1.58 -15.93 -19.44
CA GLU A 272 -2.26 -16.45 -20.64
C GLU A 272 -2.03 -15.56 -21.88
N ALA A 273 -1.91 -14.24 -21.67
CA ALA A 273 -1.59 -13.29 -22.73
C ALA A 273 -0.09 -13.20 -23.06
N GLY A 274 0.78 -13.95 -22.36
CA GLY A 274 2.24 -13.87 -22.50
C GLY A 274 2.86 -12.61 -21.88
N ALA A 275 2.11 -11.88 -21.06
CA ALA A 275 2.57 -10.70 -20.35
C ALA A 275 3.33 -11.07 -19.06
N ARG A 276 4.19 -10.16 -18.61
CA ARG A 276 4.89 -10.32 -17.32
C ARG A 276 3.95 -9.89 -16.19
N GLY A 277 3.94 -10.62 -15.07
CA GLY A 277 3.04 -10.34 -13.96
C GLY A 277 3.68 -10.58 -12.59
N ALA A 278 3.45 -9.68 -11.64
CA ALA A 278 3.84 -9.84 -10.23
C ALA A 278 2.71 -9.41 -9.29
N ASN A 279 2.66 -10.02 -8.10
CA ASN A 279 1.68 -9.70 -7.07
C ASN A 279 2.23 -8.68 -6.06
N GLY A 280 1.42 -8.35 -5.04
CA GLY A 280 1.73 -7.27 -4.10
C GLY A 280 2.75 -7.62 -3.01
N LEU A 281 3.33 -8.83 -2.98
CA LEU A 281 4.19 -9.27 -1.86
C LEU A 281 5.47 -8.43 -1.74
N SER A 282 6.13 -8.10 -2.84
CA SER A 282 7.32 -7.25 -2.79
C SER A 282 7.00 -5.82 -2.37
N MET A 283 5.86 -5.28 -2.80
CA MET A 283 5.38 -3.98 -2.31
C MET A 283 5.10 -4.04 -0.80
N LEU A 284 4.44 -5.10 -0.32
CA LEU A 284 4.19 -5.33 1.11
C LEU A 284 5.50 -5.36 1.91
N LEU A 285 6.50 -6.10 1.43
CA LEU A 285 7.83 -6.21 2.03
C LEU A 285 8.49 -4.83 2.16
N TYR A 286 8.59 -4.09 1.05
CA TYR A 286 9.32 -2.82 1.04
C TYR A 286 8.62 -1.70 1.81
N GLN A 287 7.29 -1.59 1.72
CA GLN A 287 6.56 -0.62 2.56
C GLN A 287 6.70 -0.96 4.05
N GLY A 288 6.76 -2.25 4.39
CA GLY A 288 6.93 -2.73 5.76
C GLY A 288 8.33 -2.40 6.29
N ALA A 289 9.36 -2.63 5.47
CA ALA A 289 10.74 -2.31 5.78
C ALA A 289 10.94 -0.79 6.00
N LEU A 290 10.30 0.05 5.19
CA LEU A 290 10.31 1.50 5.40
C LEU A 290 9.60 1.89 6.70
N SER A 291 8.46 1.27 7.01
CA SER A 291 7.73 1.50 8.26
C SER A 291 8.60 1.16 9.48
N PHE A 292 9.28 0.01 9.44
CA PHE A 292 10.24 -0.39 10.47
C PHE A 292 11.35 0.65 10.64
N SER A 293 11.89 1.15 9.52
CA SER A 293 12.96 2.14 9.54
C SER A 293 12.51 3.46 10.16
N ILE A 294 11.26 3.88 9.90
CA ILE A 294 10.66 5.07 10.50
C ILE A 294 10.51 4.93 12.02
N TRP A 295 10.04 3.78 12.50
CA TRP A 295 9.83 3.54 13.93
C TRP A 295 11.12 3.51 14.73
N PHE A 296 12.15 2.83 14.20
CA PHE A 296 13.37 2.53 14.95
C PHE A 296 14.59 3.36 14.53
N ASN A 297 14.46 4.21 13.51
CA ASN A 297 15.55 5.02 12.97
C ASN A 297 16.80 4.19 12.63
N ARG A 298 16.59 3.03 12.03
CA ARG A 298 17.61 2.05 11.63
C ARG A 298 17.14 1.31 10.39
N GLU A 299 18.06 0.76 9.61
CA GLU A 299 17.68 -0.07 8.47
C GLU A 299 16.93 -1.34 8.91
N ALA A 300 15.90 -1.70 8.14
CA ALA A 300 15.17 -2.94 8.36
C ALA A 300 15.95 -4.16 7.86
N PRO A 301 15.90 -5.29 8.57
CA PRO A 301 16.51 -6.54 8.14
C PRO A 301 15.67 -7.19 7.03
N ILE A 302 15.74 -6.64 5.81
CA ILE A 302 14.88 -7.01 4.67
C ILE A 302 14.89 -8.51 4.39
N GLU A 303 16.04 -9.18 4.53
CA GLU A 303 16.14 -10.61 4.27
C GLU A 303 15.34 -11.45 5.28
N ALA A 304 15.41 -11.12 6.57
CA ALA A 304 14.60 -11.78 7.60
C ALA A 304 13.10 -11.53 7.38
N MET A 305 12.75 -10.32 6.93
CA MET A 305 11.36 -9.99 6.57
C MET A 305 10.87 -10.79 5.38
N ARG A 306 11.70 -10.92 4.34
CA ARG A 306 11.40 -11.65 3.10
C ARG A 306 11.19 -13.14 3.37
N GLN A 307 12.04 -13.76 4.18
CA GLN A 307 11.93 -15.19 4.51
C GLN A 307 10.68 -15.54 5.33
N ALA A 308 10.04 -14.54 5.96
CA ALA A 308 8.84 -14.73 6.77
C ALA A 308 7.53 -14.53 5.98
N LEU A 309 7.60 -14.04 4.74
CA LEU A 309 6.46 -13.90 3.82
C LEU A 309 6.33 -15.15 2.94
#